data_AF-A0A0R0CU87-F1
#
_entry.id   AF-A0A0R0CU87-F1
#
_cell.length_a   1.000
_cell.length_b   1.000
_cell.length_c   1.000
_cell.angle_alpha   90.00
_cell.angle_beta   90.00
_cell.angle_gamma   90.00
#
_symmetry.space_group_name_H-M   'P 1'
#
loop_
_entity.id
_entity.type
_entity.pdbx_description
1 polymer ?
#
loop_
_entity_poly.entity_id
_entity_poly.type
_entity_poly.pdbx_seq_one_letter_code
_entity_poly.pdbx_strand_id
1 'polypeptide(L)'
;MSNTTLKKRIVDAIDQFERGQLSLVALRSAVVDNGQALEAMPYPLIKEIDDIEYKLTLSQWYDEEGCEVSPEEALSALKSWLSRVPD
;
A
#
# COMPACT_ATOMS: atom_id res chain seq x y z
N MET A 1 17.75 4.63 -3.81
CA MET A 1 17.01 3.75 -4.75
C MET A 1 16.13 4.67 -5.59
N SER A 2 15.87 4.41 -6.87
CA SER A 2 14.98 5.29 -7.64
C SER A 2 13.52 5.09 -7.23
N ASN A 3 12.70 6.14 -7.36
CA ASN A 3 11.25 6.07 -7.13
C ASN A 3 10.60 4.96 -7.98
N THR A 4 11.03 4.80 -9.24
CA THR A 4 10.64 3.69 -10.11
C THR A 4 10.83 2.31 -9.46
N THR A 5 11.95 2.10 -8.77
CA THR A 5 12.26 0.81 -8.11
C THR A 5 11.33 0.57 -6.92
N LEU A 6 11.07 1.62 -6.13
CA LEU A 6 10.17 1.56 -4.97
C LEU A 6 8.73 1.29 -5.42
N LYS A 7 8.26 2.01 -6.45
CA LYS A 7 6.96 1.79 -7.10
C LYS A 7 6.80 0.36 -7.58
N LYS A 8 7.82 -0.20 -8.25
CA LYS A 8 7.79 -1.59 -8.70
C LYS A 8 7.66 -2.59 -7.55
N ARG A 9 8.36 -2.37 -6.43
CA ARG A 9 8.24 -3.23 -5.24
C ARG A 9 6.84 -3.20 -4.63
N ILE A 10 6.20 -2.03 -4.60
CA ILE A 10 4.81 -1.92 -4.11
C ILE A 10 3.87 -2.68 -5.06
N VAL A 11 4.04 -2.54 -6.37
CA VAL A 11 3.26 -3.31 -7.36
C VAL A 11 3.45 -4.81 -7.19
N ASP A 12 4.71 -5.29 -7.08
CA ASP A 12 5.01 -6.70 -6.88
C ASP A 12 4.41 -7.24 -5.57
N ALA A 13 4.33 -6.42 -4.51
CA ALA A 13 3.69 -6.79 -3.24
C ALA A 13 2.17 -6.92 -3.38
N ILE A 14 1.51 -6.00 -4.11
CA ILE A 14 0.08 -6.07 -4.40
C ILE A 14 -0.23 -7.34 -5.19
N ASP A 15 0.53 -7.63 -6.24
CA ASP A 15 0.33 -8.83 -7.07
C ASP A 15 0.49 -10.12 -6.26
N GLN A 16 1.46 -10.18 -5.33
CA GLN A 16 1.62 -11.34 -4.44
C GLN A 16 0.47 -11.46 -3.44
N PHE A 17 -0.06 -10.34 -2.92
CA PHE A 17 -1.22 -10.33 -2.04
C PHE A 17 -2.47 -10.84 -2.76
N GLU A 18 -2.75 -10.35 -3.97
CA GLU A 18 -3.92 -10.78 -4.77
C GLU A 18 -3.85 -12.27 -5.16
N ARG A 19 -2.65 -12.85 -5.24
CA ARG A 19 -2.43 -14.28 -5.46
C ARG A 19 -2.51 -15.13 -4.18
N GLY A 20 -2.75 -14.50 -3.02
CA GLY A 20 -2.74 -15.17 -1.71
C GLY A 20 -1.34 -15.64 -1.28
N GLN A 21 -0.28 -15.10 -1.89
CA GLN A 21 1.12 -15.44 -1.61
C GLN A 21 1.75 -14.50 -0.57
N LEU A 22 1.08 -13.39 -0.24
CA LEU A 22 1.49 -12.40 0.73
C LEU A 22 0.34 -12.16 1.72
N SER A 23 0.64 -12.03 3.01
CA SER A 23 -0.36 -11.65 4.01
C SER A 23 -0.64 -10.14 3.96
N LEU A 24 -1.78 -9.71 4.52
CA LEU A 24 -2.14 -8.29 4.61
C LEU A 24 -1.10 -7.49 5.41
N VAL A 25 -0.55 -8.11 6.46
CA VAL A 25 0.54 -7.55 7.28
C VAL A 25 1.78 -7.29 6.43
N ALA A 26 2.20 -8.26 5.63
CA ALA A 26 3.39 -8.14 4.80
C ALA A 26 3.19 -7.14 3.64
N LEU A 27 1.98 -7.08 3.07
CA LEU A 27 1.60 -6.04 2.11
C LEU A 27 1.72 -4.65 2.74
N ARG A 28 1.14 -4.44 3.92
CA ARG A 28 1.19 -3.17 4.65
C ARG A 28 2.63 -2.75 4.90
N SER A 29 3.48 -3.64 5.42
CA SER A 29 4.90 -3.33 5.63
C SER A 29 5.59 -2.90 4.33
N ALA A 30 5.33 -3.61 3.22
CA ALA A 30 5.89 -3.23 1.93
C ALA A 30 5.42 -1.84 1.47
N VAL A 31 4.15 -1.49 1.69
CA VAL A 31 3.61 -0.17 1.34
C VAL A 31 4.26 0.93 2.18
N VAL A 32 4.34 0.75 3.51
CA VAL A 32 4.92 1.73 4.44
C VAL A 32 6.41 1.94 4.14
N ASP A 33 7.18 0.85 4.08
CA ASP A 33 8.64 0.92 3.93
C ASP A 33 9.04 1.55 2.59
N ASN A 34 8.34 1.20 1.51
CA ASN A 34 8.66 1.74 0.19
C ASN A 34 8.02 3.12 -0.05
N GLY A 35 6.85 3.40 0.54
CA GLY A 35 6.15 4.68 0.44
C GLY A 35 6.90 5.80 1.16
N GLN A 36 7.40 5.54 2.37
CA GLN A 36 8.25 6.47 3.12
C GLN A 36 9.62 6.70 2.48
N ALA A 37 10.10 5.74 1.69
CA ALA A 37 11.37 5.85 0.98
C ALA A 37 11.27 6.65 -0.34
N LEU A 38 10.07 7.02 -0.80
CA LEU A 38 9.90 7.81 -2.02
C LEU A 38 10.43 9.24 -1.82
N GLU A 39 11.26 9.68 -2.76
CA GLU A 39 11.89 10.99 -2.72
C GLU A 39 11.07 12.01 -3.52
N ALA A 40 11.12 13.28 -3.12
CA ALA A 40 10.51 14.42 -3.83
C ALA A 40 9.00 14.28 -4.11
N MET A 41 8.27 13.59 -3.23
CA MET A 41 6.83 13.37 -3.37
C MET A 41 6.02 14.66 -3.14
N PRO A 42 5.06 15.00 -4.03
CA PRO A 42 4.09 16.06 -3.78
C PRO A 42 3.31 15.80 -2.49
N TYR A 43 3.11 16.85 -1.68
CA TYR A 43 2.39 16.76 -0.40
C TYR A 43 1.01 16.07 -0.49
N PRO A 44 0.18 16.29 -1.53
CA PRO A 44 -1.08 15.56 -1.66
C PRO A 44 -0.89 14.04 -1.76
N LEU A 45 0.15 13.59 -2.46
CA LEU A 45 0.46 12.15 -2.57
C LEU A 45 1.02 11.58 -1.27
N ILE A 46 1.77 12.38 -0.50
CA ILE A 46 2.20 11.99 0.85
C ILE A 46 0.97 11.78 1.76
N LYS A 47 -0.01 12.68 1.69
CA LYS A 47 -1.24 12.54 2.47
C LYS A 47 -2.11 11.35 2.05
N GLU A 48 -2.20 11.09 0.75
CA GLU A 48 -2.95 9.95 0.25
C GLU A 48 -2.33 8.61 0.70
N ILE A 49 -0.99 8.50 0.74
CA ILE A 49 -0.36 7.26 1.23
C ILE A 49 -0.57 7.08 2.74
N ASP A 50 -0.51 8.15 3.55
CA ASP A 50 -0.85 8.10 4.99
C ASP A 50 -2.28 7.56 5.20
N ASP A 51 -3.25 8.04 4.40
CA ASP A 51 -4.65 7.60 4.49
C ASP A 51 -4.81 6.13 4.07
N ILE A 52 -4.08 5.68 3.05
CA ILE A 52 -4.08 4.28 2.60
C ILE A 52 -3.46 3.37 3.66
N GLU A 53 -2.34 3.77 4.26
CA GLU A 53 -1.70 3.05 5.37
C GLU A 53 -2.64 2.91 6.57
N TYR A 54 -3.38 3.97 6.89
CA TYR A 54 -4.39 3.93 7.95
C TYR A 54 -5.50 2.91 7.64
N LYS A 55 -6.03 2.90 6.41
CA LYS A 55 -7.06 1.92 5.99
C LYS A 55 -6.56 0.48 6.00
N LEU A 56 -5.32 0.24 5.56
CA LEU A 56 -4.70 -1.08 5.63
C LEU A 56 -4.51 -1.53 7.08
N THR A 57 -4.11 -0.61 7.97
CA THR A 57 -3.98 -0.88 9.40
C THR A 57 -5.34 -1.26 10.01
N LEU A 58 -6.40 -0.51 9.71
CA LEU A 58 -7.75 -0.86 10.15
C LEU A 58 -8.18 -2.23 9.64
N SER A 59 -7.96 -2.50 8.35
CA SER A 59 -8.32 -3.80 7.74
C SER A 59 -7.58 -4.96 8.43
N GLN A 60 -6.32 -4.76 8.81
CA GLN A 60 -5.57 -5.74 9.60
C GLN A 60 -6.21 -5.98 10.97
N TRP A 61 -6.56 -4.92 11.71
CA TRP A 61 -7.22 -5.05 13.01
C TRP A 61 -8.56 -5.78 12.92
N TYR A 62 -9.36 -5.48 11.88
CA TYR A 62 -10.64 -6.16 11.67
C TYR A 62 -10.47 -7.63 11.31
N ASP A 63 -9.48 -7.97 10.48
CA ASP A 63 -9.13 -9.37 10.16
C ASP A 63 -8.71 -10.15 11.43
N GLU A 64 -7.93 -9.52 12.31
CA GLU A 64 -7.52 -10.08 13.60
C GLU A 64 -8.72 -10.28 14.57
N GLU A 65 -9.72 -9.39 14.54
CA GLU A 65 -10.96 -9.52 15.32
C GLU A 65 -12.02 -10.43 14.68
N GLY A 66 -11.74 -11.01 13.50
CA GLY A 66 -12.68 -11.85 12.76
C GLY A 66 -13.87 -11.09 12.17
N CYS A 67 -13.73 -9.78 11.98
CA CYS A 67 -14.68 -8.94 11.26
C CYS A 67 -14.37 -8.96 9.76
N GLU A 68 -15.38 -9.18 8.92
CA GLU A 68 -15.24 -9.06 7.46
C GLU A 68 -15.09 -7.58 7.06
N VAL A 69 -13.85 -7.12 6.90
CA VAL A 69 -13.53 -5.88 6.22
C VAL A 69 -12.69 -6.19 5.00
N SER A 70 -13.20 -5.86 3.82
CA SER A 70 -12.52 -6.15 2.57
C SER A 70 -11.34 -5.19 2.38
N PRO A 71 -10.09 -5.67 2.29
CA PRO A 71 -8.93 -4.83 1.98
C PRO A 71 -8.95 -4.30 0.53
N GLU A 72 -9.92 -4.71 -0.29
CA GLU A 72 -10.07 -4.31 -1.69
C GLU A 72 -10.20 -2.79 -1.88
N GLU A 73 -10.88 -2.08 -0.97
CA GLU A 73 -10.98 -0.62 -1.07
C GLU A 73 -9.61 0.06 -0.90
N ALA A 74 -8.82 -0.42 0.06
CA ALA A 74 -7.47 0.08 0.31
C ALA A 74 -6.53 -0.27 -0.85
N LEU A 75 -6.65 -1.48 -1.42
CA LEU A 75 -5.91 -1.90 -2.60
C LEU A 75 -6.23 -1.07 -3.84
N SER A 76 -7.51 -0.80 -4.08
CA SER A 76 -7.94 0.03 -5.20
C SER A 76 -7.40 1.46 -5.08
N ALA A 77 -7.45 2.03 -3.87
CA ALA A 77 -6.87 3.34 -3.58
C ALA A 77 -5.34 3.34 -3.79
N LEU A 78 -4.64 2.28 -3.36
CA LEU A 78 -3.20 2.14 -3.55
C LEU A 78 -2.80 2.03 -5.03
N LYS A 79 -3.54 1.25 -5.83
CA LYS A 79 -3.32 1.16 -7.29
C LYS A 79 -3.52 2.51 -7.97
N SER A 80 -4.57 3.24 -7.59
CA SER A 80 -4.84 4.60 -8.09
C SER A 80 -3.71 5.57 -7.72
N TRP A 81 -3.26 5.53 -6.47
CA TRP A 81 -2.15 6.35 -5.99
C TRP A 81 -0.86 6.06 -6.76
N LEU A 82 -0.49 4.79 -6.95
CA LEU A 82 0.70 4.38 -7.71
C LEU A 82 0.73 4.94 -9.13
N SER A 83 -0.42 5.07 -9.79
CA SER A 83 -0.50 5.66 -11.14
C SER A 83 -0.11 7.14 -11.19
N ARG A 84 -0.19 7.84 -10.05
CA ARG A 84 0.11 9.27 -9.90
C ARG A 84 1.50 9.53 -9.31
N VAL A 85 2.15 8.51 -8.77
CA VAL A 85 3.52 8.60 -8.24
C VAL A 85 4.49 8.87 -9.41
N PRO A 86 5.28 9.96 -9.34
CA PRO A 86 6.31 10.25 -10.33
C PRO A 86 7.44 9.20 -10.30
N ASP A 87 8.04 8.94 -11.46
CA ASP A 87 9.06 7.88 -11.63
C ASP A 87 10.45 8.25 -11.08
#